data_AF-A0A661B2A4-F1
#
_entry.id   AF-A0A661B2A4-F1
#
_cell.length_a   1.000
_cell.length_b   1.000
_cell.length_c   1.000
_cell.angle_alpha   90.00
_cell.angle_beta   90.00
_cell.angle_gamma   90.00
#
_symmetry.space_group_name_H-M   'P 1'
#
loop_
_entity.id
_entity.type
_entity.pdbx_description
1 polymer ?
#
loop_
_entity_poly.entity_id
_entity_poly.type
_entity_poly.pdbx_seq_one_letter_code
_entity_poly.pdbx_strand_id
1 'polypeptide(L)' 'MDNPYKPIPVVLLDSYFETNDRQLKSFKFKILDENIEKSFDYKPGQFAQLSVLGKGEAPFGIASSPTEGDELLFTINRI' A
#
# COMPACT_ATOMS: atom_id res chain seq x y z
N MET A 1 5.28 1.88 14.68
CA MET A 1 4.48 0.66 14.40
C MET A 1 4.59 -0.32 15.57
N ASP A 2 3.51 -0.54 16.32
CA ASP A 2 3.53 -1.34 17.56
C ASP A 2 3.45 -2.86 17.31
N ASN A 3 2.72 -3.26 16.26
CA ASN A 3 2.54 -4.65 15.88
C ASN A 3 2.35 -4.80 14.35
N PRO A 4 3.26 -5.47 13.63
CA PRO A 4 3.18 -5.64 12.18
C PRO A 4 2.08 -6.63 11.73
N TYR A 5 1.56 -7.46 12.62
CA TYR A 5 0.50 -8.43 12.33
C TYR A 5 -0.91 -7.86 12.51
N LYS A 6 -1.03 -6.64 13.06
CA LYS A 6 -2.32 -5.98 13.21
C LYS A 6 -2.67 -5.30 11.89
N PRO A 7 -3.79 -5.65 11.22
CA PRO A 7 -4.20 -4.97 10.01
C PRO A 7 -4.45 -3.49 10.26
N ILE A 8 -3.97 -2.64 9.34
CA ILE A 8 -4.20 -1.20 9.36
C ILE A 8 -5.21 -0.88 8.26
N PRO A 9 -6.42 -0.38 8.60
CA PRO A 9 -7.40 0.03 7.62
C PRO A 9 -6.87 1.20 6.76
N VAL A 10 -7.03 1.08 5.45
CA VAL A 10 -6.65 2.10 4.47
C VAL A 10 -7.81 2.40 3.52
N VAL A 11 -7.78 3.58 2.90
CA VAL A 11 -8.70 3.99 1.84
C VAL A 11 -7.96 4.08 0.51
N LEU A 12 -8.58 3.60 -0.56
CA LEU A 12 -8.09 3.78 -1.93
C LEU A 12 -8.38 5.23 -2.36
N LEU A 13 -7.32 6.01 -2.56
CA LEU A 13 -7.43 7.39 -3.06
C LEU A 13 -7.53 7.42 -4.59
N ASP A 14 -6.70 6.63 -5.26
CA ASP A 14 -6.66 6.57 -6.71
C ASP A 14 -6.15 5.21 -7.20
N SER A 15 -6.49 4.86 -8.45
CA SER A 15 -5.92 3.72 -9.13
C SER A 15 -5.85 3.94 -10.63
N TYR A 16 -4.70 3.63 -11.24
CA TYR A 16 -4.47 3.86 -12.66
C TYR A 16 -3.55 2.77 -13.23
N PHE A 17 -3.67 2.55 -14.55
CA PHE A 17 -2.79 1.62 -15.26
C PHE A 17 -1.51 2.34 -15.65
N GLU A 18 -0.36 1.75 -15.32
CA GLU A 18 0.96 2.28 -15.68
C GLU A 18 1.30 1.99 -17.15
N THR A 19 0.66 0.97 -17.73
CA THR A 19 0.91 0.50 -19.09
C THR A 19 -0.35 0.43 -19.93
N ASN A 20 -0.20 0.65 -21.24
CA ASN A 20 -1.32 0.59 -22.21
C ASN A 20 -1.97 -0.79 -22.30
N ASP A 21 -1.19 -1.86 -22.09
CA ASP A 21 -1.66 -3.24 -22.08
C ASP A 21 -2.40 -3.63 -20.79
N ARG A 22 -2.49 -2.71 -19.81
CA ARG A 22 -3.18 -2.86 -18.53
C ARG A 22 -2.67 -4.03 -17.67
N GLN A 23 -1.40 -4.40 -17.83
CA GLN A 23 -0.74 -5.42 -17.01
C GLN A 23 -0.27 -4.84 -15.67
N LEU A 24 0.29 -3.63 -15.67
CA LEU A 24 0.73 -2.96 -14.46
C LEU A 24 -0.33 -1.97 -13.99
N LYS A 25 -0.81 -2.14 -12.76
CA LYS A 25 -1.77 -1.24 -12.13
C LYS A 25 -1.24 -0.72 -10.80
N SER A 26 -1.27 0.60 -10.64
CA SER A 26 -0.92 1.27 -9.40
C SER A 26 -2.15 1.60 -8.57
N PHE A 27 -2.01 1.44 -7.26
CA PHE A 27 -3.02 1.74 -6.26
C PHE A 27 -2.40 2.64 -5.21
N LYS A 28 -3.04 3.79 -4.99
CA LYS A 28 -2.63 4.78 -4.02
C LYS A 28 -3.56 4.72 -2.82
N PHE A 29 -3.00 4.48 -1.65
CA PHE A 29 -3.74 4.34 -0.41
C PHE A 29 -3.35 5.40 0.61
N LYS A 30 -4.27 5.70 1.51
CA LYS A 30 -4.03 6.49 2.71
C LYS A 30 -4.49 5.73 3.95
N ILE A 31 -3.73 5.83 5.03
CA ILE A 31 -4.11 5.25 6.32
C ILE A 31 -5.30 6.03 6.89
N LEU A 32 -6.34 5.33 7.34
CA LEU A 32 -7.58 5.98 7.80
C LEU A 32 -7.43 6.66 9.17
N ASP A 33 -6.62 6.10 10.06
CA ASP A 33 -6.39 6.65 11.40
C ASP A 33 -5.19 7.61 11.38
N GLU A 34 -5.44 8.90 11.62
CA GLU A 34 -4.40 9.94 11.61
C GLU A 34 -3.28 9.72 12.63
N ASN A 35 -3.54 9.04 13.76
CA ASN A 35 -2.49 8.74 14.73
C ASN A 35 -1.58 7.62 14.24
N ILE A 36 -2.17 6.63 13.57
CA ILE A 36 -1.40 5.55 12.93
C ILE A 36 -0.60 6.14 11.78
N GLU A 37 -1.21 6.96 10.93
CA GLU A 37 -0.54 7.65 9.82
C GLU A 37 0.72 8.41 10.28
N LYS A 38 0.59 9.27 11.29
CA LYS A 38 1.72 10.06 11.83
C LYS A 38 2.84 9.23 12.44
N SER A 39 2.57 7.99 12.81
CA SER A 39 3.55 7.06 13.42
C SER A 39 3.93 5.91 12.49
N PHE A 40 3.40 5.90 11.27
CA PHE A 40 3.71 4.93 10.25
C PHE A 40 5.05 5.31 9.63
N ASP A 41 5.98 4.36 9.65
CA ASP A 41 7.31 4.52 9.08
C ASP A 41 7.73 3.18 8.50
N TYR A 42 8.46 3.25 7.39
CA TYR A 42 8.99 2.08 6.70
C TYR A 42 10.33 2.41 6.05
N LYS A 43 11.16 1.38 5.89
CA LYS A 43 12.48 1.49 5.26
C LYS A 43 12.39 1.13 3.77
N PRO A 44 13.22 1.75 2.92
CA PRO A 44 13.36 1.33 1.53
C PRO A 44 13.62 -0.18 1.41
N GLY A 45 12.92 -0.83 0.48
CA GLY A 45 12.99 -2.27 0.25
C GLY A 45 12.04 -3.12 1.10
N GLN A 46 11.23 -2.52 1.97
CA GLN A 46 10.15 -3.22 2.65
C GLN A 46 8.91 -3.43 1.76
N PHE A 47 8.08 -4.38 2.17
CA PHE A 47 6.81 -4.71 1.54
C PHE A 47 5.70 -4.71 2.61
N ALA A 48 4.46 -4.62 2.17
CA ALA A 48 3.28 -4.78 3.02
C ALA A 48 2.42 -5.95 2.54
N GLN A 49 1.73 -6.61 3.47
CA GLN A 49 0.67 -7.57 3.15
C GLN A 49 -0.62 -6.79 2.85
N LEU A 50 -1.06 -6.76 1.60
CA LEU A 50 -2.35 -6.19 1.24
C LEU A 50 -3.43 -7.24 1.46
N SER A 51 -4.41 -6.91 2.30
CA SER A 51 -5.51 -7.81 2.68
C SER A 51 -6.83 -7.34 2.10
N VAL A 52 -7.61 -8.28 1.56
CA VAL A 52 -9.00 -8.05 1.15
C VAL A 52 -9.90 -9.00 1.92
N LEU A 53 -10.83 -8.44 2.68
CA LEU A 53 -11.78 -9.20 3.50
C LEU A 53 -12.53 -10.24 2.65
N GLY A 54 -12.50 -11.49 3.11
CA GLY A 54 -13.14 -12.61 2.42
C GLY A 54 -12.44 -13.10 1.15
N LYS A 55 -11.25 -12.57 0.82
CA LYS A 55 -10.44 -13.02 -0.34
C LYS A 55 -9.06 -13.53 0.05
N GLY A 56 -8.43 -12.90 1.05
CA GLY A 56 -7.10 -13.27 1.53
C GLY A 56 -6.14 -12.08 1.52
N GLU A 57 -4.85 -12.39 1.62
CA GLU A 57 -3.76 -11.43 1.67
C GLU A 57 -2.61 -11.83 0.75
N ALA A 58 -1.86 -10.86 0.25
CA ALA A 58 -0.65 -11.10 -0.52
C ALA A 58 0.40 -9.98 -0.30
N PRO A 59 1.70 -10.33 -0.32
CA PRO A 59 2.77 -9.37 -0.12
C PRO A 59 3.05 -8.57 -1.40
N PHE A 60 3.16 -7.25 -1.27
CA PHE A 60 3.56 -6.35 -2.36
C PHE A 60 4.56 -5.32 -1.87
N GLY A 61 5.59 -5.06 -2.69
CA GLY A 61 6.57 -4.01 -2.42
C GLY A 61 5.94 -2.63 -2.41
N ILE A 62 6.39 -1.77 -1.49
CA ILE A 62 5.95 -0.37 -1.44
C ILE A 62 6.69 0.40 -2.53
N ALA A 63 5.94 1.03 -3.43
CA ALA A 63 6.48 1.77 -4.58
C ALA A 63 6.71 3.25 -4.30
N SER A 64 6.15 3.82 -3.23
CA SER A 64 6.43 5.20 -2.78
C SER A 64 7.64 5.27 -1.84
N SER A 65 8.35 6.39 -1.85
CA SER A 65 9.40 6.70 -0.87
C SER A 65 8.80 6.98 0.52
N PRO A 66 9.43 6.54 1.62
CA PRO A 66 9.01 6.92 2.97
C PRO A 66 9.10 8.43 3.26
N THR A 67 9.68 9.21 2.34
CA THR A 67 9.75 10.67 2.43
C THR A 67 8.84 11.40 1.43
N GLU A 68 8.08 10.68 0.59
CA GLU A 68 7.26 11.30 -0.48
C GLU A 68 5.90 11.82 0.00
N GLY A 69 5.51 11.53 1.24
CA GLY A 69 4.27 12.01 1.86
C GLY A 69 3.54 10.92 2.64
N ASP A 70 2.25 11.14 2.87
CA ASP A 70 1.41 10.28 3.72
C ASP A 70 0.70 9.16 2.93
N GLU A 71 1.05 9.00 1.65
CA GLU A 71 0.41 8.07 0.73
C GLU A 71 1.27 6.83 0.49
N LEU A 72 0.63 5.66 0.48
CA LEU A 72 1.28 4.39 0.13
C LEU A 72 0.91 4.01 -1.30
N LEU A 73 1.92 3.90 -2.16
CA LEU A 73 1.75 3.46 -3.53
C LEU A 73 2.17 1.98 -3.65
N PHE A 74 1.34 1.19 -4.34
CA PHE A 74 1.67 -0.17 -4.72
C PHE A 74 1.40 -0.37 -6.21
N THR A 75 2.41 -0.84 -6.95
CA THR A 75 2.28 -1.20 -8.37
C THR A 75 2.29 -2.72 -8.48
N ILE A 76 1.22 -3.27 -9.05
CA ILE A 76 0.99 -4.70 -9.11
C ILE A 76 0.91 -5.13 -10.57
N ASN A 77 1.67 -6.17 -10.92
CA ASN A 77 1.55 -6.84 -12.20
C ASN A 77 0.43 -7.87 -12.16
N ARG A 78 -0.45 -7.85 -13.15
CA ARG A 78 -1.46 -8.87 -13.36
C ARG A 78 -0.80 -10.15 -13.87
N ILE A 79 -1.17 -11.28 -13.27
CA ILE A 79 -0.74 -12.63 -13.66
C ILE A 79 -1.95 -13.37 -14.22
#